data_AF-A0AAW0GR56-F1
#
_entry.id   AF-A0AAW0GR56-F1
#
_cell.length_a   1.000
_cell.length_b   1.000
_cell.length_c   1.000
_cell.angle_alpha   90.00
_cell.angle_beta   90.00
_cell.angle_gamma   90.00
#
_symmetry.space_group_name_H-M   'P 1'
#
loop_
_entity.id
_entity.type
_entity.pdbx_description
1 polymer ?
#
loop_
_entity_poly.entity_id
_entity_poly.type
_entity_poly.pdbx_seq_one_letter_code
_entity_poly.pdbx_strand_id
1 'polypeptide(L)'
;MDNLDRTNVAQAAIAKWTLNRQLKALGILQENDNVENYEDLNRDFREMWSDHANLISLAYAGSGALKTEFTRTGKMSVMGQLEDGQKSVTRYLKNNFFDGARQDAYDLMTGAWVPKRNWSPSSLVADRRPLVIRAMPYLLWFSVFMILAGLTLPRSSDYSLLYYFLFWFSLVTLSLSFIISHGLEYVNWPRLISLDDTINYDGPGFRKAFNGRGFGIPALDTKVKNWTSKRKVKSRLDEIEMGSKIRVD
;
A
#
# COMPACT_ATOMS: atom_id res chain seq x y z
N MET A 1 1.54 -12.54 -5.53
CA MET A 1 0.92 -11.45 -6.30
C MET A 1 1.82 -11.15 -7.47
N ASP A 2 1.33 -11.36 -8.68
CA ASP A 2 1.96 -10.82 -9.88
C ASP A 2 1.84 -9.30 -9.84
N ASN A 3 2.93 -8.61 -10.11
CA ASN A 3 2.93 -7.15 -10.18
C ASN A 3 2.19 -6.72 -11.45
N LEU A 4 1.40 -5.66 -11.29
CA LEU A 4 0.62 -5.00 -12.34
C LEU A 4 1.41 -4.81 -13.65
N ASP A 5 2.70 -4.51 -13.53
CA ASP A 5 3.60 -4.30 -14.66
C ASP A 5 3.84 -5.59 -15.46
N ARG A 6 4.06 -6.75 -14.82
CA ARG A 6 4.27 -8.02 -15.54
C ARG A 6 3.01 -8.50 -16.22
N THR A 7 1.86 -8.34 -15.57
CA THR A 7 0.57 -8.70 -16.17
C THR A 7 0.24 -7.83 -17.38
N ASN A 8 0.49 -6.52 -17.30
CA ASN A 8 0.24 -5.62 -18.42
C ASN A 8 1.14 -5.93 -19.63
N VAL A 9 2.43 -6.23 -19.39
CA VAL A 9 3.36 -6.65 -20.47
C VAL A 9 2.90 -7.95 -21.12
N ALA A 10 2.48 -8.94 -20.34
CA ALA A 10 1.96 -10.20 -20.88
C ALA A 10 0.69 -9.99 -21.71
N GLN A 11 -0.24 -9.18 -21.22
CA GLN A 11 -1.47 -8.83 -21.94
C GLN A 11 -1.18 -8.09 -23.25
N ALA A 12 -0.24 -7.14 -23.24
CA ALA A 12 0.19 -6.42 -24.44
C ALA A 12 0.80 -7.37 -25.48
N ALA A 13 1.62 -8.34 -25.05
CA ALA A 13 2.22 -9.33 -25.95
C ALA A 13 1.14 -10.22 -26.61
N ILE A 14 0.16 -10.69 -25.83
CA ILE A 14 -0.98 -11.48 -26.35
C ILE A 14 -1.82 -10.65 -27.32
N ALA A 15 -2.08 -9.39 -26.99
CA ALA A 15 -2.83 -8.49 -27.85
C ALA A 15 -2.11 -8.23 -29.17
N LYS A 16 -0.79 -8.00 -29.14
CA LYS A 16 0.02 -7.84 -30.36
C LYS A 16 0.02 -9.10 -31.22
N TRP A 17 0.16 -10.28 -30.60
CA TRP A 17 0.07 -11.56 -31.32
C TRP A 17 -1.29 -11.73 -32.00
N THR A 18 -2.37 -11.39 -31.30
CA THR A 18 -3.74 -11.48 -31.83
C THR A 18 -3.97 -10.48 -32.96
N LEU A 19 -3.48 -9.25 -32.82
CA LEU A 19 -3.57 -8.20 -33.84
C LEU A 19 -2.87 -8.61 -35.14
N ASN A 20 -1.66 -9.18 -35.07
CA ASN A 20 -0.95 -9.71 -36.24
C ASN A 20 -1.80 -10.75 -36.98
N ARG A 21 -2.42 -11.67 -36.24
CA ARG A 21 -3.25 -12.73 -36.85
C ARG A 21 -4.50 -12.16 -37.52
N GLN A 22 -5.15 -11.17 -36.90
CA GLN A 22 -6.33 -10.51 -37.47
C GLN A 22 -5.98 -9.75 -38.76
N LEU A 23 -4.88 -9.00 -38.77
CA LEU A 23 -4.44 -8.24 -39.95
C LEU A 23 -4.01 -9.16 -41.10
N LYS A 24 -3.38 -10.30 -40.81
CA LYS A 24 -3.09 -11.34 -41.82
C LYS A 24 -4.36 -11.96 -42.39
N ALA A 25 -5.32 -12.29 -41.52
CA ALA A 25 -6.61 -12.85 -41.96
C ALA A 25 -7.41 -11.89 -42.86
N LEU A 26 -7.26 -10.57 -42.65
CA LEU A 26 -7.88 -9.53 -43.48
C LEU A 26 -7.09 -9.24 -44.77
N GLY A 27 -5.95 -9.89 -45.00
CA GLY A 27 -5.09 -9.64 -46.16
C GLY A 27 -4.36 -8.29 -46.13
N ILE A 28 -4.34 -7.59 -44.99
CA ILE A 28 -3.64 -6.32 -44.81
C ILE A 28 -2.14 -6.55 -44.63
N LEU A 29 -1.77 -7.57 -43.87
CA LEU A 29 -0.38 -8.02 -43.68
C LEU A 29 -0.12 -9.31 -44.48
N GLN A 30 1.08 -9.44 -45.03
CA GLN A 30 1.53 -10.71 -45.63
C GLN A 30 1.83 -11.75 -44.55
N GLU A 31 1.84 -13.03 -44.91
CA GLU A 31 1.97 -14.13 -43.96
C GLU A 31 3.31 -14.13 -43.19
N ASN A 32 4.37 -13.62 -43.82
CA ASN A 32 5.70 -13.43 -43.22
C ASN A 32 5.93 -12.04 -42.61
N ASP A 33 4.94 -11.16 -42.67
CA ASP A 33 5.06 -9.79 -42.17
C ASP A 33 4.52 -9.67 -40.74
N ASN A 34 4.90 -8.61 -40.03
CA ASN A 34 4.48 -8.34 -38.66
C ASN A 34 4.28 -6.84 -38.44
N VAL A 35 3.37 -6.51 -37.52
CA VAL A 35 3.11 -5.15 -37.02
C VAL A 35 4.39 -4.42 -36.59
N GLU A 36 5.40 -5.13 -36.10
CA GLU A 36 6.66 -4.52 -35.64
C GLU A 36 7.50 -3.90 -36.76
N ASN A 37 7.29 -4.35 -38.01
CA ASN A 37 7.96 -3.79 -39.18
C ASN A 37 7.37 -2.41 -39.56
N TYR A 38 6.20 -2.06 -39.03
CA TYR A 38 5.51 -0.80 -39.27
C TYR A 38 5.67 0.12 -38.06
N GLU A 39 6.67 1.00 -38.12
CA GLU A 39 7.06 1.83 -36.97
C GLU A 39 5.92 2.70 -36.43
N ASP A 40 5.12 3.33 -37.29
CA ASP A 40 4.00 4.16 -36.86
C ASP A 40 2.94 3.35 -36.11
N LEU A 41 2.52 2.20 -36.64
CA LEU A 41 1.51 1.35 -36.02
C LEU A 41 2.03 0.72 -34.72
N ASN A 42 3.31 0.33 -34.68
CA ASN A 42 3.95 -0.19 -33.47
C ASN A 42 4.10 0.91 -32.40
N ARG A 43 4.39 2.15 -32.78
CA ARG A 43 4.41 3.31 -31.87
C ARG A 43 3.02 3.52 -31.27
N ASP A 44 1.98 3.63 -32.10
CA ASP A 44 0.62 3.89 -31.64
C ASP A 44 0.11 2.75 -30.72
N PHE A 45 0.47 1.50 -31.04
CA PHE A 45 0.19 0.35 -30.17
C PHE A 45 0.89 0.49 -28.80
N ARG A 46 2.18 0.85 -28.78
CA ARG A 46 2.93 1.03 -27.53
C ARG A 46 2.36 2.18 -26.68
N GLU A 47 1.98 3.28 -27.31
CA GLU A 47 1.35 4.41 -26.62
C GLU A 47 0.01 4.01 -26.00
N MET A 48 -0.86 3.35 -26.76
CA MET A 48 -2.14 2.84 -26.26
C MET A 48 -1.97 1.92 -25.04
N TRP A 49 -1.01 0.99 -25.09
CA TRP A 49 -0.76 0.06 -23.97
C TRP A 49 -0.08 0.73 -22.77
N SER A 50 0.70 1.79 -23.00
CA SER A 50 1.24 2.63 -21.94
C SER A 50 0.12 3.41 -21.22
N ASP A 51 -0.82 3.98 -21.97
CA ASP A 51 -1.96 4.69 -21.41
C ASP A 51 -2.90 3.77 -20.64
N HIS A 52 -3.16 2.57 -21.19
CA HIS A 52 -3.91 1.52 -20.49
C HIS A 52 -3.26 1.16 -19.14
N ALA A 53 -1.94 0.96 -19.11
CA ALA A 53 -1.20 0.69 -17.87
C ALA A 53 -1.34 1.83 -16.86
N ASN A 54 -1.26 3.08 -17.34
CA ASN A 54 -1.38 4.26 -16.52
C ASN A 54 -2.77 4.38 -15.88
N LEU A 55 -3.84 4.14 -16.65
CA LEU A 55 -5.22 4.15 -16.17
C LEU A 55 -5.48 3.04 -15.15
N ILE A 56 -4.98 1.83 -15.39
CA ILE A 56 -5.10 0.73 -14.42
C ILE A 56 -4.33 1.06 -13.14
N SER A 57 -3.11 1.59 -13.24
CA SER A 57 -2.34 2.01 -12.07
C SER A 57 -3.06 3.09 -11.27
N LEU A 58 -3.70 4.05 -11.94
CA LEU A 58 -4.51 5.07 -11.29
C LEU A 58 -5.69 4.44 -10.55
N ALA A 59 -6.38 3.48 -11.18
CA ALA A 59 -7.47 2.76 -10.54
C ALA A 59 -6.98 1.97 -9.33
N TYR A 60 -5.91 1.19 -9.42
CA TYR A 60 -5.47 0.34 -8.31
C TYR A 60 -4.73 1.12 -7.22
N ALA A 61 -3.69 1.86 -7.59
CA ALA A 61 -2.75 2.47 -6.66
C ALA A 61 -3.02 3.97 -6.41
N GLY A 62 -4.00 4.56 -7.10
CA GLY A 62 -4.30 5.99 -7.00
C GLY A 62 -3.19 6.89 -7.57
N SER A 63 -2.18 6.34 -8.23
CA SER A 63 -1.10 7.07 -8.87
C SER A 63 -0.82 6.51 -10.26
N GLY A 64 -0.22 7.33 -11.14
CA GLY A 64 0.19 6.87 -12.46
C GLY A 64 1.19 5.72 -12.41
N ALA A 65 1.37 5.05 -13.54
CA ALA A 65 2.34 3.99 -13.66
C ALA A 65 3.76 4.52 -13.39
N LEU A 66 4.60 3.69 -12.78
CA LEU A 66 6.03 3.98 -12.62
C LEU A 66 6.76 3.63 -13.91
N LYS A 67 7.91 4.25 -14.13
CA LYS A 67 8.79 4.01 -15.29
C LYS A 67 8.13 4.29 -16.64
N THR A 68 7.11 5.15 -16.67
CA THR A 68 6.38 5.54 -17.89
C THR A 68 7.30 6.11 -18.96
N GLU A 69 8.32 6.89 -18.56
CA GLU A 69 9.30 7.44 -19.51
C GLU A 69 10.15 6.33 -20.13
N PHE A 70 10.66 5.39 -19.34
CA PHE A 70 11.45 4.27 -19.84
C PHE A 70 10.65 3.38 -20.80
N THR A 71 9.38 3.13 -20.53
CA THR A 71 8.51 2.38 -21.46
C THR A 71 8.24 3.13 -22.77
N ARG A 72 8.24 4.47 -22.76
CA ARG A 72 7.92 5.28 -23.93
C ARG A 72 9.13 5.57 -24.83
N THR A 73 10.27 5.90 -24.25
CA THR A 73 11.47 6.35 -25.00
C THR A 73 12.65 5.39 -24.90
N GLY A 74 12.57 4.35 -24.07
CA GLY A 74 13.68 3.40 -23.83
C GLY A 74 14.87 4.00 -23.08
N LYS A 75 14.80 5.28 -22.69
CA LYS A 75 15.81 5.99 -21.90
C LYS A 75 15.15 6.58 -20.65
N MET A 76 15.88 6.59 -19.53
CA MET A 76 15.41 7.16 -18.29
C MET A 76 16.13 8.50 -18.03
N SER A 77 15.39 9.60 -17.98
CA SER A 77 15.95 10.91 -17.62
C SER A 77 16.02 11.07 -16.09
N VAL A 78 16.85 12.01 -15.62
CA VAL A 78 16.88 12.37 -14.18
C VAL A 78 15.54 12.94 -13.73
N MET A 79 14.85 13.68 -14.61
CA MET A 79 13.53 14.22 -14.34
C MET A 79 12.47 13.12 -14.21
N GLY A 80 12.52 12.09 -15.06
CA GLY A 80 11.65 10.92 -14.96
C GLY A 80 11.87 10.11 -13.68
N GLN A 81 13.12 10.00 -13.21
CA GLN A 81 13.39 9.39 -11.91
C GLN A 81 12.78 10.17 -10.75
N LEU A 82 12.80 11.51 -10.81
CA LEU A 82 12.17 12.36 -9.80
C LEU A 82 10.64 12.20 -9.83
N GLU A 83 10.04 12.19 -11.02
CA GLU A 83 8.60 11.97 -11.21
C GLU A 83 8.17 10.59 -10.66
N ASP A 84 8.94 9.54 -10.93
CA ASP A 84 8.73 8.21 -10.37
C ASP A 84 8.86 8.20 -8.85
N GLY A 85 9.78 8.99 -8.30
CA GLY A 85 9.90 9.21 -6.86
C GLY A 85 8.63 9.82 -6.27
N GLN A 86 8.11 10.89 -6.88
CA GLN A 86 6.86 11.53 -6.45
C GLN A 86 5.66 10.59 -6.54
N LYS A 87 5.55 9.81 -7.63
CA LYS A 87 4.51 8.77 -7.78
C LYS A 87 4.60 7.69 -6.72
N SER A 88 5.82 7.29 -6.35
CA SER A 88 6.07 6.28 -5.32
C SER A 88 5.68 6.78 -3.93
N VAL A 89 6.05 8.04 -3.59
CA VAL A 89 5.63 8.67 -2.33
C VAL A 89 4.12 8.83 -2.28
N THR A 90 3.50 9.29 -3.37
CA THR A 90 2.04 9.43 -3.47
C THR A 90 1.35 8.09 -3.27
N ARG A 91 1.84 7.03 -3.91
CA ARG A 91 1.33 5.66 -3.74
C ARG A 91 1.47 5.18 -2.30
N TYR A 92 2.62 5.39 -1.69
CA TYR A 92 2.86 5.04 -0.29
C TYR A 92 1.86 5.73 0.65
N LEU A 93 1.63 7.04 0.44
CA LEU A 93 0.68 7.80 1.25
C LEU A 93 -0.77 7.36 1.01
N LYS A 94 -1.19 7.19 -0.24
CA LYS A 94 -2.54 6.75 -0.59
C LYS A 94 -2.85 5.37 -0.02
N ASN A 95 -1.95 4.41 -0.23
CA ASN A 95 -2.13 3.05 0.24
C ASN A 95 -2.15 2.95 1.78
N ASN A 96 -1.33 3.75 2.49
CA ASN A 96 -1.29 3.66 3.95
C ASN A 96 -2.38 4.48 4.65
N PHE A 97 -2.81 5.63 4.11
CA PHE A 97 -3.67 6.56 4.84
C PHE A 97 -5.10 6.67 4.29
N PHE A 98 -5.36 6.28 3.05
CA PHE A 98 -6.66 6.49 2.40
C PHE A 98 -7.33 5.19 1.95
N ASP A 99 -6.59 4.09 1.89
CA ASP A 99 -7.08 2.83 1.33
C ASP A 99 -8.15 2.16 2.19
N GLY A 100 -8.08 2.23 3.52
CA GLY A 100 -9.08 1.62 4.40
C GLY A 100 -10.51 2.11 4.15
N ALA A 101 -10.68 3.43 4.01
CA ALA A 101 -12.00 4.02 3.73
C ALA A 101 -12.50 3.65 2.32
N ARG A 102 -11.58 3.53 1.36
CA ARG A 102 -11.89 3.08 0.00
C ARG A 102 -12.38 1.62 0.01
N GLN A 103 -11.72 0.78 0.79
CA GLN A 103 -12.08 -0.63 0.90
C GLN A 103 -13.42 -0.81 1.62
N ASP A 104 -13.67 -0.04 2.68
CA ASP A 104 -14.98 0.00 3.34
C ASP A 104 -16.09 0.40 2.36
N ALA A 105 -15.84 1.35 1.44
CA ALA A 105 -16.80 1.72 0.41
C ALA A 105 -17.07 0.57 -0.58
N TYR A 106 -16.05 -0.19 -0.99
CA TYR A 106 -16.25 -1.37 -1.82
C TYR A 106 -17.05 -2.45 -1.12
N ASP A 107 -16.77 -2.71 0.16
CA ASP A 107 -17.48 -3.72 0.94
C ASP A 107 -18.97 -3.39 1.08
N LEU A 108 -19.31 -2.09 1.19
CA LEU A 108 -20.69 -1.61 1.19
C LEU A 108 -21.36 -1.72 -0.18
N MET A 109 -20.69 -1.28 -1.25
CA MET A 109 -21.27 -1.27 -2.60
C MET A 109 -21.46 -2.68 -3.17
N THR A 110 -20.55 -3.60 -2.87
CA THR A 110 -20.62 -5.00 -3.32
C THR A 110 -21.51 -5.87 -2.44
N GLY A 111 -21.93 -5.37 -1.27
CA GLY A 111 -22.70 -6.14 -0.29
C GLY A 111 -21.88 -7.20 0.44
N ALA A 112 -20.54 -7.15 0.37
CA ALA A 112 -19.66 -8.05 1.12
C ALA A 112 -19.84 -7.88 2.64
N TRP A 113 -20.14 -6.66 3.08
CA TRP A 113 -20.47 -6.38 4.47
C TRP A 113 -21.96 -6.11 4.65
N VAL A 114 -22.57 -6.74 5.66
CA VAL A 114 -23.98 -6.55 6.03
C VAL A 114 -24.05 -6.07 7.48
N PRO A 115 -24.81 -4.98 7.77
CA PRO A 115 -24.92 -4.45 9.12
C PRO A 115 -25.58 -5.46 10.06
N LYS A 116 -24.95 -5.68 11.22
CA LYS A 116 -25.54 -6.46 12.31
C LYS A 116 -26.63 -5.65 13.00
N ARG A 117 -27.63 -6.32 13.58
CA ARG A 117 -28.79 -5.69 14.25
C ARG A 117 -28.43 -4.66 15.35
N ASN A 118 -27.27 -4.79 15.98
CA ASN A 118 -26.78 -3.88 17.04
C ASN A 118 -25.62 -2.98 16.56
N TRP A 119 -25.44 -2.83 15.25
CA TRP A 119 -24.35 -2.02 14.72
C TRP A 119 -24.69 -0.54 14.78
N SER A 120 -23.73 0.27 15.25
CA SER A 120 -23.85 1.72 15.29
C SER A 120 -22.85 2.38 14.32
N PRO A 121 -23.27 3.41 13.56
CA PRO A 121 -22.37 4.17 12.70
C PRO A 121 -21.19 4.82 13.44
N SER A 122 -21.38 5.12 14.73
CA SER A 122 -20.31 5.67 15.59
C SER A 122 -19.08 4.76 15.69
N SER A 123 -19.24 3.45 15.49
CA SER A 123 -18.14 2.50 15.49
C SER A 123 -17.18 2.68 14.30
N LEU A 124 -17.64 3.29 13.19
CA LEU A 124 -16.80 3.63 12.03
C LEU A 124 -15.93 4.85 12.27
N VAL A 125 -16.33 5.77 13.15
CA VAL A 125 -15.59 7.01 13.41
C VAL A 125 -14.70 6.86 14.64
N ALA A 126 -15.17 6.12 15.64
CA ALA A 126 -14.45 5.95 16.91
C ALA A 126 -13.14 5.18 16.73
N ASP A 127 -12.03 5.87 16.99
CA ASP A 127 -10.72 5.24 17.12
C ASP A 127 -10.63 4.52 18.47
N ARG A 128 -10.37 3.21 18.43
CA ARG A 128 -10.28 2.33 19.61
C ARG A 128 -8.84 2.03 20.02
N ARG A 129 -7.85 2.66 19.39
CA ARG A 129 -6.43 2.46 19.70
C ARG A 129 -6.09 3.02 21.10
N PRO A 130 -5.13 2.41 21.81
CA PRO A 130 -4.62 2.96 23.06
C PRO A 130 -4.15 4.42 22.92
N LEU A 131 -4.35 5.21 23.99
CA LEU A 131 -3.99 6.63 24.00
C LEU A 131 -2.52 6.88 23.66
N VAL A 132 -1.62 5.98 24.07
CA VAL A 132 -0.18 6.07 23.78
C VAL A 132 0.06 6.14 22.28
N ILE A 133 -0.53 5.23 21.50
CA ILE A 133 -0.35 5.15 20.04
C ILE A 133 -0.90 6.40 19.37
N ARG A 134 -2.08 6.85 19.80
CA ARG A 134 -2.71 8.07 19.29
C ARG A 134 -1.89 9.33 19.60
N ALA A 135 -1.21 9.39 20.75
CA ALA A 135 -0.47 10.54 21.21
C ALA A 135 0.90 10.73 20.51
N MET A 136 1.55 9.63 20.07
CA MET A 136 2.93 9.70 19.56
C MET A 136 3.15 10.64 18.37
N PRO A 137 2.27 10.69 17.34
CA PRO A 137 2.44 11.65 16.25
C PRO A 137 2.35 13.10 16.71
N TYR A 138 1.47 13.40 17.68
CA TYR A 138 1.36 14.73 18.27
C TYR A 138 2.58 15.09 19.10
N LEU A 139 3.13 14.12 19.84
CA LEU A 139 4.37 14.30 20.60
C LEU A 139 5.55 14.59 19.67
N LEU A 140 5.67 13.85 18.57
CA LEU A 140 6.70 14.08 17.56
C LEU A 140 6.54 15.48 16.94
N TRP A 141 5.33 15.83 16.51
CA TRP A 141 5.04 17.14 15.92
C TRP A 141 5.38 18.28 16.89
N PHE A 142 4.98 18.17 18.15
CA PHE A 142 5.27 19.15 19.19
C PHE A 142 6.79 19.25 19.46
N SER A 143 7.49 18.13 19.49
CA SER A 143 8.95 18.11 19.70
C SER A 143 9.70 18.80 18.55
N VAL A 144 9.28 18.56 17.30
CA VAL A 144 9.83 19.25 16.12
C VAL A 144 9.52 20.75 16.18
N PHE A 145 8.29 21.13 16.54
CA PHE A 145 7.91 22.53 16.72
C PHE A 145 8.80 23.21 17.76
N MET A 146 9.07 22.56 18.90
CA MET A 146 9.95 23.11 19.93
C MET A 146 11.39 23.28 19.44
N ILE A 147 11.94 22.32 18.68
CA ILE A 147 13.27 22.48 18.07
C ILE A 147 13.31 23.72 17.16
N LEU A 148 12.30 23.90 16.30
CA LEU A 148 12.22 25.07 15.42
C LEU A 148 12.05 26.37 16.20
N ALA A 149 11.23 26.37 17.25
CA ALA A 149 11.04 27.52 18.14
C ALA A 149 12.36 27.91 18.83
N GLY A 150 13.12 26.94 19.33
CA GLY A 150 14.45 27.17 19.92
C GLY A 150 15.50 27.70 18.95
N LEU A 151 15.34 27.46 17.63
CA LEU A 151 16.22 28.00 16.59
C LEU A 151 15.82 29.40 16.11
N THR A 152 14.56 29.79 16.28
CA THR A 152 14.00 31.01 15.67
C THR A 152 13.71 32.13 16.66
N LEU A 153 13.39 31.80 17.93
CA LEU A 153 13.01 32.80 18.92
C LEU A 153 14.22 33.51 19.52
N PRO A 154 14.13 34.85 19.72
CA PRO A 154 15.22 35.62 20.30
C PRO A 154 15.44 35.22 21.76
N ARG A 155 16.71 35.13 22.13
CA ARG A 155 17.17 34.60 23.42
C ARG A 155 17.45 35.73 24.41
N SER A 156 16.91 35.61 25.63
CA SER A 156 17.14 36.53 26.75
C SER A 156 17.99 35.95 27.89
N SER A 157 18.23 34.63 27.91
CA SER A 157 18.95 33.93 28.99
C SER A 157 20.38 33.57 28.61
N ASP A 158 21.32 33.56 29.56
CA ASP A 158 22.73 33.18 29.31
C ASP A 158 23.03 31.66 29.36
N TYR A 159 22.04 30.82 29.70
CA TYR A 159 22.20 29.36 29.80
C TYR A 159 22.39 28.64 28.45
N SER A 160 23.26 27.63 28.37
CA SER A 160 23.47 26.86 27.13
C SER A 160 22.18 26.17 26.62
N LEU A 161 21.85 26.36 25.34
CA LEU A 161 20.69 25.76 24.68
C LEU A 161 20.89 24.26 24.37
N LEU A 162 22.08 23.73 24.65
CA LEU A 162 22.44 22.34 24.41
C LEU A 162 21.48 21.37 25.11
N TYR A 163 21.17 21.59 26.40
CA TYR A 163 20.27 20.69 27.15
C TYR A 163 18.84 20.72 26.62
N TYR A 164 18.37 21.91 26.20
CA TYR A 164 17.07 22.06 25.55
C TYR A 164 17.00 21.24 24.26
N PHE A 165 18.00 21.38 23.38
CA PHE A 165 18.02 20.63 22.12
C PHE A 165 18.21 19.13 22.36
N LEU A 166 19.11 18.72 23.25
CA LEU A 166 19.28 17.30 23.59
C LEU A 166 17.98 16.67 24.07
N PHE A 167 17.24 17.37 24.93
CA PHE A 167 15.93 16.92 25.41
C PHE A 167 14.95 16.72 24.25
N TRP A 168 14.74 17.73 23.39
CA TRP A 168 13.78 17.62 22.29
C TRP A 168 14.22 16.64 21.21
N PHE A 169 15.51 16.54 20.89
CA PHE A 169 16.04 15.52 19.99
C PHE A 169 15.82 14.11 20.55
N SER A 170 15.99 13.91 21.86
CA SER A 170 15.70 12.62 22.50
C SER A 170 14.21 12.25 22.40
N LEU A 171 13.31 13.22 22.53
CA LEU A 171 11.87 12.98 22.36
C LEU A 171 11.50 12.67 20.90
N VAL A 172 12.12 13.35 19.93
CA VAL A 172 11.93 13.04 18.50
C VAL A 172 12.40 11.61 18.20
N THR A 173 13.59 11.21 18.67
CA THR A 173 14.11 9.86 18.39
C THR A 173 13.27 8.77 19.05
N LEU A 174 12.84 8.96 20.30
CA LEU A 174 11.97 8.01 21.01
C LEU A 174 10.59 7.89 20.35
N SER A 175 9.95 9.01 20.02
CA SER A 175 8.63 9.00 19.37
C SER A 175 8.69 8.43 17.96
N LEU A 176 9.73 8.77 17.18
CA LEU A 176 9.92 8.22 15.83
C LEU A 176 10.21 6.71 15.88
N SER A 177 11.06 6.26 16.82
CA SER A 177 11.33 4.83 17.02
C SER A 177 10.06 4.07 17.42
N PHE A 178 9.21 4.66 18.27
CA PHE A 178 7.92 4.07 18.63
C PHE A 178 6.99 3.96 17.41
N ILE A 179 6.87 5.03 16.61
CA ILE A 179 6.01 5.04 15.41
C ILE A 179 6.49 4.01 14.39
N ILE A 180 7.82 3.91 14.17
CA ILE A 180 8.39 2.93 13.24
C ILE A 180 8.17 1.50 13.75
N SER A 181 8.34 1.23 15.05
CA SER A 181 8.11 -0.10 15.62
C SER A 181 6.63 -0.54 15.55
N HIS A 182 5.70 0.41 15.72
CA HIS A 182 4.25 0.16 15.67
C HIS A 182 3.61 0.62 14.35
N GLY A 183 4.37 0.65 13.25
CA GLY A 183 3.95 1.24 11.97
C GLY A 183 2.61 0.72 11.45
N LEU A 184 2.29 -0.56 11.68
CA LEU A 184 1.01 -1.17 11.29
C LEU A 184 -0.20 -0.46 11.93
N GLU A 185 -0.06 0.06 13.14
CA GLU A 185 -1.15 0.73 13.84
C GLU A 185 -1.38 2.14 13.31
N TYR A 186 -0.45 2.71 12.54
CA TYR A 186 -0.62 4.03 11.92
C TYR A 186 -1.20 3.97 10.51
N VAL A 187 -1.35 2.76 9.96
CA VAL A 187 -2.06 2.53 8.70
C VAL A 187 -3.57 2.67 8.91
N ASN A 188 -4.25 3.27 7.94
CA ASN A 188 -5.69 3.37 7.88
C ASN A 188 -6.27 2.07 7.32
N TRP A 189 -6.45 1.09 8.19
CA TRP A 189 -7.10 -0.19 7.87
C TRP A 189 -8.62 -0.05 7.68
N PRO A 190 -9.25 -0.91 6.86
CA PRO A 190 -10.71 -0.97 6.76
C PRO A 190 -11.33 -1.26 8.13
N ARG A 191 -12.47 -0.61 8.40
CA ARG A 191 -13.15 -0.66 9.70
C ARG A 191 -14.36 -1.59 9.68
N LEU A 192 -14.93 -1.90 8.52
CA LEU A 192 -16.09 -2.78 8.39
C LEU A 192 -15.71 -4.26 8.47
N ILE A 193 -14.75 -4.67 7.64
CA ILE A 193 -14.17 -6.01 7.61
C ILE A 193 -12.70 -5.91 8.04
N SER A 194 -12.39 -6.41 9.23
CA SER A 194 -11.01 -6.40 9.75
C SER A 194 -10.13 -7.42 9.02
N LEU A 195 -8.93 -6.99 8.63
CA LEU A 195 -7.92 -7.82 7.96
C LEU A 195 -6.95 -8.53 8.92
N ASP A 196 -7.30 -8.60 10.21
CA ASP A 196 -6.42 -9.13 11.27
C ASP A 196 -5.98 -10.58 10.99
N ASP A 197 -6.87 -11.41 10.44
CA ASP A 197 -6.58 -12.80 10.10
C ASP A 197 -5.57 -12.90 8.95
N THR A 198 -5.71 -12.06 7.93
CA THR A 198 -4.79 -12.01 6.79
C THR A 198 -3.42 -11.50 7.20
N ILE A 199 -3.38 -10.47 8.07
CA ILE A 199 -2.14 -9.89 8.57
C ILE A 199 -1.40 -10.92 9.43
N ASN A 200 -2.10 -11.62 10.33
CA ASN A 200 -1.52 -12.59 11.26
C ASN A 200 -1.59 -14.04 10.76
N TYR A 201 -1.72 -14.24 9.45
CA TYR A 201 -1.76 -15.57 8.85
C TYR A 201 -0.39 -16.25 8.95
N ASP A 202 -0.31 -17.37 9.68
CA ASP A 202 0.89 -18.20 9.85
C ASP A 202 0.69 -19.63 9.28
N GLY A 203 -0.29 -19.82 8.39
CA GLY A 203 -0.65 -21.12 7.83
C GLY A 203 0.26 -21.64 6.70
N PRO A 204 -0.12 -22.75 6.05
CA PRO A 204 0.64 -23.35 4.94
C PRO A 204 0.93 -22.32 3.84
N GLY A 205 2.16 -22.36 3.29
CA GLY A 205 2.60 -21.43 2.25
C GLY A 205 3.12 -20.07 2.76
N PHE A 206 3.08 -19.84 4.08
CA PHE A 206 3.68 -18.63 4.68
C PHE A 206 5.21 -18.63 4.56
N ARG A 207 5.75 -17.59 3.90
CA ARG A 207 7.20 -17.48 3.64
C ARG A 207 7.93 -16.47 4.54
N LYS A 208 7.23 -15.48 5.13
CA LYS A 208 7.81 -14.55 6.12
C LYS A 208 6.79 -13.57 6.72
N ALA A 209 6.90 -13.31 8.02
CA ALA A 209 6.03 -12.40 8.79
C ALA A 209 6.44 -10.92 8.76
N PHE A 210 7.64 -10.61 8.29
CA PHE A 210 8.40 -9.42 8.71
C PHE A 210 8.49 -8.29 7.69
N ASN A 211 7.91 -8.41 6.50
CA ASN A 211 7.95 -7.31 5.53
C ASN A 211 6.88 -6.28 5.92
N GLY A 212 7.29 -5.14 6.47
CA GLY A 212 6.40 -4.02 6.81
C GLY A 212 5.84 -4.03 8.24
N ARG A 213 6.13 -5.07 9.03
CA ARG A 213 6.03 -4.98 10.50
C ARG A 213 7.28 -4.26 10.99
N GLY A 214 7.12 -3.18 11.75
CA GLY A 214 8.24 -2.42 12.32
C GLY A 214 9.22 -3.30 13.10
N PHE A 215 10.33 -2.72 13.58
CA PHE A 215 11.24 -3.43 14.48
C PHE A 215 10.45 -3.85 15.74
N GLY A 216 9.99 -5.10 15.79
CA GLY A 216 9.18 -5.61 16.87
C GLY A 216 10.01 -5.64 18.16
N ILE A 217 9.55 -4.94 19.20
CA ILE A 217 10.09 -5.06 20.55
C ILE A 217 9.31 -6.19 21.23
N PRO A 218 9.89 -7.38 21.46
CA PRO A 218 9.14 -8.57 21.90
C PRO A 218 8.38 -8.38 23.22
N ALA A 219 8.90 -7.52 24.10
CA ALA A 219 8.33 -7.25 25.42
C ALA A 219 6.99 -6.49 25.38
N LEU A 220 6.75 -5.67 24.34
CA LEU A 220 5.49 -4.93 24.15
C LEU A 220 4.50 -5.71 23.29
N ASP A 221 4.99 -6.45 22.30
CA ASP A 221 4.17 -7.24 21.37
C ASP A 221 3.41 -8.38 22.07
N THR A 222 4.01 -8.97 23.12
CA THR A 222 3.38 -10.04 23.93
C THR A 222 2.11 -9.58 24.66
N LYS A 223 2.04 -8.32 25.10
CA LYS A 223 0.84 -7.76 25.75
C LYS A 223 -0.27 -7.44 24.74
N VAL A 224 0.07 -6.99 23.54
CA VAL A 224 -0.89 -6.68 22.47
C VAL A 224 -1.51 -7.97 21.91
N LYS A 225 -0.70 -9.01 21.64
CA LYS A 225 -1.17 -10.33 21.18
C LYS A 225 -2.15 -11.01 22.16
N ASN A 226 -1.90 -10.92 23.45
CA ASN A 226 -2.80 -11.49 24.47
C ASN A 226 -4.15 -10.78 24.53
N TRP A 227 -4.23 -9.53 24.07
CA TRP A 227 -5.47 -8.75 24.03
C TRP A 227 -6.26 -8.97 22.72
N THR A 228 -5.58 -9.12 21.58
CA THR A 228 -6.22 -9.42 20.28
C THR A 228 -6.70 -10.88 20.18
N SER A 229 -6.03 -11.82 20.85
CA SER A 229 -6.44 -13.25 20.91
C SER A 229 -7.86 -13.45 21.50
N LYS A 230 -8.31 -12.58 22.41
CA LYS A 230 -9.69 -12.59 22.95
C LYS A 230 -10.76 -12.20 21.92
N ARG A 231 -10.37 -11.77 20.73
CA ARG A 231 -11.26 -11.20 19.69
C ARG A 231 -11.48 -12.13 18.50
N LYS A 232 -11.01 -13.38 18.57
CA LYS A 232 -11.13 -14.41 17.53
C LYS A 232 -12.61 -14.73 17.25
N VAL A 233 -13.21 -14.02 16.31
CA VAL A 233 -14.42 -14.48 15.62
C VAL A 233 -13.95 -15.49 14.60
N LYS A 234 -14.50 -16.71 14.66
CA LYS A 234 -14.18 -17.80 13.73
C LYS A 234 -14.43 -17.32 12.29
N SER A 235 -13.35 -17.12 11.53
CA SER A 235 -13.39 -16.64 10.15
C SER A 235 -13.63 -17.79 9.19
N ARG A 236 -14.47 -17.57 8.17
CA ARG A 236 -14.80 -18.55 7.11
C ARG A 236 -13.60 -19.02 6.29
N LEU A 237 -12.44 -18.38 6.41
CA LEU A 237 -11.22 -18.84 5.73
C LEU A 237 -10.81 -20.26 6.17
N ASP A 238 -11.08 -20.63 7.43
CA ASP A 238 -10.84 -21.99 7.92
C ASP A 238 -11.79 -23.03 7.27
N GLU A 239 -12.93 -22.60 6.72
CA GLU A 239 -13.94 -23.51 6.12
C GLU A 239 -13.69 -23.80 4.64
N ILE A 240 -12.96 -22.95 3.92
CA ILE A 240 -12.75 -23.11 2.47
C ILE A 240 -11.59 -24.08 2.16
N GLU A 241 -10.67 -24.32 3.11
CA GLU A 241 -9.52 -25.21 2.89
C GLU A 241 -9.72 -26.66 3.37
N MET A 242 -10.76 -26.95 4.16
CA MET A 242 -11.07 -28.33 4.55
C MET A 242 -12.00 -28.98 3.52
N GLY A 243 -11.45 -29.24 2.33
CA GLY A 243 -11.94 -30.32 1.50
C GLY A 243 -11.91 -31.61 2.32
N SER A 244 -13.08 -32.06 2.77
CA SER A 244 -13.25 -33.31 3.50
C SER A 244 -12.70 -34.46 2.65
N LYS A 245 -11.47 -34.90 2.93
CA LYS A 245 -10.99 -36.21 2.48
C LYS A 245 -11.73 -37.28 3.28
N ILE A 246 -12.98 -37.53 2.90
CA ILE A 246 -13.62 -38.81 3.18
C ILE A 246 -12.97 -39.78 2.20
N ARG A 247 -12.02 -40.58 2.68
CA ARG A 247 -11.69 -41.84 1.99
C ARG A 247 -12.94 -42.70 2.09
N VAL A 248 -13.55 -42.95 0.94
CA VAL A 248 -14.49 -44.05 0.79
C VAL A 248 -13.61 -45.27 0.53
N ASP A 249 -13.33 -46.02 1.58
CA ASP A 249 -12.94 -47.42 1.48
C ASP A 249 -14.22 -48.27 1.60
#